data_AF-Q6MKV1-F1
#
_entry.id   AF-Q6MKV1-F1
#
_cell.length_a   1.000
_cell.length_b   1.000
_cell.length_c   1.000
_cell.angle_alpha   90.00
_cell.angle_beta   90.00
_cell.angle_gamma   90.00
#
_symmetry.space_group_name_H-M   'P 1'
#
loop_
_entity.id
_entity.type
_entity.pdbx_description
1 polymer ?
#
loop_
_entity_poly.entity_id
_entity_poly.type
_entity_poly.pdbx_seq_one_letter_code
_entity_poly.pdbx_strand_id
1 'polypeptide(L)'
;MFLVDIIGVKQMSGLKEIKVIRKRPEISPNQDQDRESGRSLLETLIRGLVDYPETVSVSYMVGDKTTVYKVECDQKCLGQVIGCKGKNISGIRAVISATLARKGIRAIVEIPYFVVEA
;
A
#
# COMPACT_ATOMS: atom_id res chain seq x y z
N MET A 1 -14.92 5.85 -28.10
CA MET A 1 -13.65 5.44 -28.71
C MET A 1 -12.62 5.31 -27.59
N PHE A 2 -12.50 4.15 -26.96
CA PHE A 2 -11.50 3.94 -25.90
C PHE A 2 -10.85 2.57 -26.07
N LEU A 3 -9.53 2.64 -26.21
CA LEU A 3 -8.59 1.56 -26.49
C LEU A 3 -8.38 0.74 -25.22
N VAL A 4 -8.53 -0.58 -25.32
CA VAL A 4 -8.10 -1.56 -24.30
C VAL A 4 -6.62 -1.84 -24.51
N ASP A 5 -5.77 -1.48 -23.56
CA ASP A 5 -4.36 -1.90 -23.56
C ASP A 5 -4.26 -3.38 -23.17
N ILE A 6 -4.14 -4.24 -24.19
CA ILE A 6 -3.83 -5.66 -24.05
C ILE A 6 -2.31 -5.78 -23.90
N ILE A 7 -1.82 -5.92 -22.67
CA ILE A 7 -0.40 -6.19 -22.42
C ILE A 7 -0.23 -7.71 -22.23
N GLY A 8 0.23 -8.38 -23.30
CA GLY A 8 0.91 -9.68 -23.24
C GLY A 8 0.01 -10.92 -23.27
N VAL A 9 -0.19 -11.49 -24.46
CA VAL A 9 -0.69 -12.86 -24.65
C VAL A 9 0.53 -13.80 -24.69
N LYS A 10 0.79 -14.54 -23.62
CA LYS A 10 1.71 -15.69 -23.69
C LYS A 10 0.87 -16.92 -24.03
N GLN A 11 0.91 -17.35 -25.29
CA GLN A 11 0.27 -18.59 -25.71
C GLN A 11 0.87 -19.77 -24.94
N MET A 12 0.07 -20.38 -24.07
CA MET A 12 0.26 -21.74 -23.57
C MET A 12 -0.94 -22.54 -24.05
N SER A 13 -0.66 -23.55 -24.86
CA SER A 13 -1.63 -24.40 -25.54
C SER A 13 -2.61 -25.06 -24.57
N GLY A 14 -3.91 -24.89 -24.80
CA GLY A 14 -4.94 -25.83 -24.34
C GLY A 14 -5.90 -25.42 -23.22
N LEU A 15 -5.93 -24.16 -22.76
CA LEU A 15 -6.92 -23.70 -21.77
C LEU A 15 -7.71 -22.50 -22.30
N LYS A 16 -9.04 -22.50 -22.07
CA LYS A 16 -9.99 -21.41 -22.39
C LYS A 16 -9.33 -20.04 -22.16
N GLU A 17 -9.40 -19.15 -23.16
CA GLU A 17 -8.88 -17.79 -23.06
C GLU A 17 -9.40 -17.09 -21.80
N ILE A 18 -8.52 -16.89 -20.82
CA ILE A 18 -8.82 -16.01 -19.68
C ILE A 18 -8.62 -14.58 -20.18
N LYS A 19 -9.70 -13.95 -20.63
CA LYS A 19 -9.68 -12.53 -21.00
C LYS A 19 -9.54 -11.68 -19.75
N VAL A 20 -8.30 -11.29 -19.42
CA VAL A 20 -8.02 -10.36 -18.32
C VAL A 20 -8.50 -8.97 -18.73
N ILE A 21 -9.65 -8.55 -18.21
CA ILE A 21 -10.16 -7.18 -18.42
C ILE A 21 -9.64 -6.31 -17.27
N ARG A 22 -8.73 -5.38 -17.56
CA ARG A 22 -8.35 -4.34 -16.60
C ARG A 22 -9.51 -3.34 -16.50
N LYS A 23 -10.32 -3.47 -15.44
CA LYS A 23 -11.32 -2.45 -15.11
C LYS A 23 -10.57 -1.19 -14.67
N ARG A 24 -10.82 -0.05 -15.34
CA ARG A 24 -10.32 1.25 -14.88
C ARG A 24 -10.86 1.46 -13.45
N PRO A 25 -10.04 1.89 -12.48
CA PRO A 25 -10.53 2.13 -11.13
C PRO A 25 -11.69 3.13 -11.17
N GLU A 26 -12.79 2.76 -10.53
CA GLU A 26 -13.91 3.66 -10.31
C GLU A 26 -13.43 4.69 -9.28
N ILE A 27 -13.29 5.95 -9.70
CA ILE A 27 -12.91 7.04 -8.81
C ILE A 27 -14.03 7.13 -7.77
N SER A 28 -13.70 6.84 -6.52
CA SER A 28 -14.70 6.91 -5.46
C SER A 28 -15.12 8.37 -5.23
N PRO A 29 -16.42 8.64 -4.99
CA PRO A 29 -16.91 9.99 -4.75
C PRO A 29 -16.40 10.56 -3.43
N ASN A 30 -15.99 9.70 -2.48
CA ASN A 30 -15.50 10.09 -1.16
C ASN A 30 -14.07 9.60 -0.93
N GLN A 31 -13.12 10.24 -1.62
CA GLN A 31 -11.71 9.84 -1.52
C GLN A 31 -11.12 10.04 -0.12
N ASP A 32 -11.62 10.99 0.66
CA ASP A 32 -11.10 11.23 2.01
C ASP A 32 -11.46 10.09 2.97
N GLN A 33 -12.67 9.55 2.87
CA GLN A 33 -13.04 8.34 3.60
C GLN A 33 -12.20 7.13 3.20
N ASP A 34 -11.88 6.98 1.91
CA ASP A 34 -11.01 5.89 1.44
C ASP A 34 -9.57 6.07 1.92
N ARG A 35 -9.06 7.30 2.00
CA ARG A 35 -7.74 7.60 2.58
C ARG A 35 -7.70 7.24 4.06
N GLU A 36 -8.72 7.64 4.80
CA GLU A 36 -8.82 7.31 6.23
C GLU A 36 -8.90 5.79 6.45
N SER A 37 -9.66 5.09 5.61
CA SER A 37 -9.74 3.63 5.62
C SER A 37 -8.37 2.99 5.34
N GLY A 38 -7.61 3.55 4.38
CA GLY A 38 -6.24 3.11 4.07
C GLY A 38 -5.27 3.34 5.23
N ARG A 39 -5.37 4.48 5.92
CA ARG A 39 -4.58 4.80 7.11
C ARG A 39 -4.88 3.82 8.24
N SER A 40 -6.16 3.57 8.53
CA SER A 40 -6.60 2.64 9.57
C SER A 40 -6.15 1.20 9.28
N LEU A 41 -6.26 0.76 8.02
CA LEU A 41 -5.78 -0.56 7.60
C LEU A 41 -4.26 -0.68 7.80
N LEU A 42 -3.49 0.31 7.37
CA LEU A 42 -2.03 0.31 7.54
C LEU A 42 -1.63 0.27 9.02
N GLU A 43 -2.25 1.09 9.85
CA GLU A 43 -2.01 1.12 11.29
C GLU A 43 -2.33 -0.23 11.95
N THR A 44 -3.46 -0.85 11.58
CA THR A 44 -3.86 -2.16 12.08
C THR A 44 -2.86 -3.25 11.70
N LEU A 45 -2.42 -3.27 10.45
CA LEU A 45 -1.43 -4.24 9.96
C LEU A 45 -0.10 -4.10 10.71
N ILE A 46 0.38 -2.87 10.91
CA ILE A 46 1.66 -2.63 11.59
C ILE A 46 1.56 -2.97 13.07
N ARG A 47 0.48 -2.55 13.75
CA ARG A 47 0.25 -2.89 15.17
C ARG A 47 0.21 -4.39 15.42
N GLY A 48 -0.32 -5.17 14.49
CA GLY A 48 -0.33 -6.63 14.60
C GLY A 48 1.04 -7.32 14.42
N LEU A 49 2.07 -6.58 14.00
CA LEU A 49 3.41 -7.12 13.72
C LEU A 49 4.45 -6.74 14.77
N VAL A 50 4.14 -5.82 15.68
CA VAL A 50 5.12 -5.24 16.61
C VAL A 50 4.83 -5.55 18.07
N ASP A 51 5.88 -5.56 18.89
CA ASP A 51 5.75 -5.82 20.34
C ASP A 51 5.12 -4.64 21.11
N TYR A 52 5.29 -3.40 20.63
CA TYR A 52 4.78 -2.17 21.26
C TYR A 52 3.78 -1.43 20.34
N PRO A 53 2.57 -1.97 20.12
CA PRO A 53 1.60 -1.44 19.16
C PRO A 53 1.10 -0.03 19.50
N GLU A 54 1.15 0.37 20.77
CA GLU A 54 0.79 1.70 21.26
C GLU A 54 1.72 2.80 20.73
N THR A 55 2.97 2.45 20.38
CA THR A 55 3.95 3.39 19.84
C THR A 55 3.74 3.67 18.35
N VAL A 56 2.88 2.88 17.68
CA VAL A 56 2.62 3.00 16.26
C VAL A 56 1.55 4.06 16.00
N SER A 57 1.89 5.04 15.18
CA SER A 57 0.96 6.01 14.62
C SER A 57 1.13 6.10 13.10
N VAL A 58 0.03 6.42 12.41
CA VAL A 58 0.04 6.62 10.95
C VAL A 58 -0.66 7.92 10.65
N SER A 59 0.00 8.77 9.87
CA SER A 59 -0.58 9.98 9.30
C SER A 59 -0.52 9.91 7.78
N TYR A 60 -1.27 10.75 7.10
CA TYR A 60 -1.16 10.88 5.66
C TYR A 60 -1.22 12.33 5.19
N MET A 61 -0.54 12.58 4.07
CA MET A 61 -0.53 13.86 3.37
C MET A 61 -1.03 13.66 1.95
N VAL A 62 -1.97 14.50 1.53
CA VAL A 62 -2.54 14.47 0.18
C VAL A 62 -1.75 15.43 -0.70
N GLY A 63 -0.99 14.89 -1.66
CA GLY A 63 -0.38 15.67 -2.74
C GLY A 63 -1.24 15.62 -4.01
N ASP A 64 -0.75 16.25 -5.07
CA ASP A 64 -1.49 16.42 -6.34
C ASP A 64 -1.94 15.11 -7.00
N LYS A 65 -1.10 14.07 -6.92
CA LYS A 65 -1.32 12.78 -7.60
C LYS A 65 -1.19 11.57 -6.67
N THR A 66 -0.67 11.79 -5.47
CA THR A 66 -0.24 10.71 -4.58
C THR A 66 -0.55 11.07 -3.14
N THR A 67 -1.06 10.10 -2.40
CA THR A 67 -1.22 10.20 -0.95
C THR A 67 -0.04 9.48 -0.29
N VAL A 68 0.71 10.21 0.52
CA VAL A 68 1.85 9.68 1.28
C VAL A 68 1.36 9.31 2.67
N TYR A 69 1.50 8.04 3.03
CA TYR A 69 1.23 7.55 4.37
C TYR A 69 2.55 7.46 5.13
N LYS A 70 2.67 8.23 6.20
CA LYS A 70 3.85 8.26 7.05
C LYS A 70 3.59 7.41 8.29
N VAL A 71 4.43 6.40 8.48
CA VAL A 71 4.43 5.55 9.67
C VAL A 71 5.41 6.14 10.67
N GLU A 72 5.00 6.21 11.93
CA GLU A 72 5.87 6.50 13.07
C GLU A 72 5.74 5.36 14.08
N CYS A 73 6.86 4.94 14.64
CA CYS A 73 6.93 3.88 15.65
C CYS A 73 8.17 4.06 16.52
N ASP A 74 8.28 3.32 17.62
CA ASP A 74 9.52 3.25 18.38
C ASP A 74 10.66 2.58 17.56
N GLN A 75 11.91 2.98 17.82
CA GLN A 75 13.10 2.42 17.15
C GLN A 75 13.19 0.89 17.33
N LYS A 76 12.75 0.35 18.48
CA LYS A 76 12.74 -1.09 18.77
C LYS A 76 11.79 -1.87 17.86
N CYS A 77 10.73 -1.23 17.39
CA CYS A 77 9.74 -1.86 16.52
C CYS A 77 10.16 -1.86 15.04
N LEU A 78 11.05 -0.95 14.63
CA LEU A 78 11.40 -0.75 13.23
C LEU A 78 11.85 -2.04 12.53
N GLY A 79 12.68 -2.85 13.20
CA GLY A 79 13.16 -4.12 12.65
C GLY A 79 12.03 -5.10 12.35
N GLN A 80 10.98 -5.12 13.18
CA GLN A 80 9.80 -5.99 13.03
C GLN A 80 8.91 -5.50 11.87
N VAL A 81 8.77 -4.18 11.72
CA VAL A 81 8.05 -3.54 10.60
C VAL A 81 8.73 -3.80 9.26
N ILE A 82 10.06 -3.63 9.19
CA ILE A 82 10.82 -3.87 7.95
C ILE A 82 10.83 -5.37 7.63
N GLY A 83 11.06 -6.20 8.64
CA GLY A 83 11.22 -7.65 8.50
C GLY A 83 12.52 -8.04 7.80
N CYS A 84 12.81 -9.35 7.76
CA CYS A 84 14.02 -9.87 7.14
C CYS A 84 14.08 -9.49 5.64
N LYS A 85 15.16 -8.82 5.23
CA LYS A 85 15.36 -8.29 3.86
C LYS A 85 14.22 -7.37 3.37
N GLY A 86 13.49 -6.72 4.27
CA GLY A 86 12.38 -5.84 3.89
C GLY A 86 11.10 -6.55 3.42
N LYS A 87 10.97 -7.86 3.68
CA LYS A 87 9.80 -8.64 3.21
C LYS A 87 8.47 -8.12 3.77
N ASN A 88 8.43 -7.76 5.06
CA ASN A 88 7.20 -7.30 5.70
C ASN A 88 6.77 -5.95 5.11
N ILE A 89 7.66 -4.96 5.10
CA ILE A 89 7.33 -3.64 4.56
C ILE A 89 6.99 -3.67 3.06
N SER A 90 7.64 -4.54 2.29
CA SER A 90 7.31 -4.74 0.87
C SER A 90 5.90 -5.31 0.69
N GLY A 91 5.53 -6.32 1.49
CA GLY A 91 4.19 -6.90 1.49
C GLY A 91 3.11 -5.89 1.90
N ILE A 92 3.35 -5.15 2.99
CA ILE A 92 2.44 -4.10 3.47
C ILE A 92 2.22 -3.03 2.39
N ARG A 93 3.30 -2.54 1.77
CA ARG A 93 3.24 -1.59 0.66
C ARG A 93 2.40 -2.11 -0.50
N ALA A 94 2.57 -3.38 -0.88
CA ALA A 94 1.79 -3.99 -1.94
C ALA A 94 0.30 -4.05 -1.59
N VAL A 95 -0.05 -4.44 -0.36
CA VAL A 95 -1.45 -4.50 0.10
C VAL A 95 -2.11 -3.13 0.09
N ILE A 96 -1.46 -2.12 0.68
CA ILE A 96 -1.99 -0.75 0.71
C ILE A 96 -2.12 -0.17 -0.70
N SER A 97 -1.09 -0.33 -1.53
CA SER A 97 -1.11 0.17 -2.91
C SER A 97 -2.24 -0.48 -3.71
N ALA A 98 -2.43 -1.80 -3.60
CA ALA A 98 -3.50 -2.50 -4.30
C ALA A 98 -4.89 -2.08 -3.81
N THR A 99 -5.06 -1.93 -2.50
CA THR A 99 -6.34 -1.55 -1.88
C THR A 99 -6.78 -0.16 -2.34
N LEU A 100 -5.87 0.82 -2.28
CA LEU A 100 -6.16 2.21 -2.63
C LEU A 100 -6.18 2.45 -4.15
N ALA A 101 -5.38 1.70 -4.93
CA ALA A 101 -5.43 1.79 -6.39
C ALA A 101 -6.81 1.47 -6.95
N ARG A 102 -7.56 0.54 -6.33
CA ARG A 102 -8.95 0.22 -6.72
C ARG A 102 -9.91 1.40 -6.53
N LYS A 103 -9.56 2.34 -5.65
CA LYS A 103 -10.31 3.59 -5.38
C LYS A 103 -9.81 4.77 -6.19
N GLY A 104 -8.83 4.56 -7.08
CA GLY A 104 -8.18 5.62 -7.85
C GLY A 104 -7.18 6.45 -7.05
N ILE A 105 -6.75 5.98 -5.88
CA ILE A 105 -5.79 6.67 -5.02
C ILE A 105 -4.42 6.00 -5.18
N ARG A 106 -3.42 6.77 -5.61
CA ARG A 106 -2.03 6.31 -5.63
C ARG A 106 -1.44 6.51 -4.24
N ALA A 107 -1.01 5.44 -3.59
CA ALA A 107 -0.48 5.46 -2.24
C ALA A 107 1.02 5.19 -2.21
N ILE A 108 1.74 5.88 -1.34
CA ILE A 108 3.14 5.60 -0.98
C ILE A 108 3.20 5.43 0.54
N VAL A 109 3.95 4.44 1.03
CA VAL A 109 4.17 4.23 2.46
C VAL A 109 5.62 4.51 2.81
N GLU A 110 5.80 5.50 3.67
CA GLU A 110 7.09 5.90 4.24
C GLU A 110 7.25 5.30 5.64
N ILE A 111 8.46 4.81 5.91
CA ILE A 111 8.85 4.27 7.22
C ILE A 111 9.77 5.27 7.92
N PRO A 112 9.78 5.29 9.27
CA PRO A 112 10.60 6.24 9.99
C PRO A 112 12.09 5.93 9.79
N TYR A 113 12.90 6.99 9.78
CA TYR A 113 14.35 6.90 9.75
C TYR A 113 14.89 7.37 11.10
N PHE A 114 15.72 6.55 11.75
CA PHE A 114 16.42 6.92 12.97
C PHE A 114 17.89 7.15 12.65
N VAL A 115 18.39 8.32 13.03
CA VAL A 115 19.82 8.61 13.00
C VAL A 115 20.44 7.89 14.19
N VAL A 116 21.44 7.04 13.93
CA VAL A 116 22.26 6.46 15.00
C VAL A 116 23.38 7.47 15.27
N GLU A 117 23.30 8.17 16.39
CA GLU A 117 24.46 8.93 16.89
C GLU A 117 25.51 7.92 17.34
N ALA A 118 26.70 8.02 16.75
CA ALA A 118 27.84 7.12 16.96
C ALA A 118 28.76 7.65 18.06
#